data_AF-A0AAE0V7Q1-F1
#
_entry.id   AF-A0AAE0V7Q1-F1
#
_cell.length_a   1.000
_cell.length_b   1.000
_cell.length_c   1.000
_cell.angle_alpha   90.00
_cell.angle_beta   90.00
_cell.angle_gamma   90.00
#
_symmetry.space_group_name_H-M   'P 1'
#
loop_
_entity.id
_entity.type
_entity.pdbx_description
1 polymer ?
#
loop_
_entity_poly.entity_id
_entity_poly.type
_entity_poly.pdbx_seq_one_letter_code
_entity_poly.pdbx_strand_id
1 'polypeptide(L)' 'MWRFALERRGMKVSRSKTEYMCVNEREGSGTVRLQGEEVKKVQEFKYLGSTVQSNEECGKEVKKRVQAGQW' A
#
# COMPACT_ATOMS: atom_id res chain seq x y z
N MET A 1 3.63 20.86 -5.55
CA MET A 1 3.96 21.74 -4.40
C MET A 1 3.89 21.07 -3.02
N TRP A 2 3.22 19.91 -2.83
CA TRP A 2 3.08 19.28 -1.51
C TRP A 2 4.39 18.83 -0.85
N ARG A 3 5.35 18.31 -1.63
CA ARG A 3 6.66 17.85 -1.13
C ARG A 3 7.42 18.96 -0.43
N PHE A 4 7.58 20.09 -1.10
CA PHE A 4 8.33 21.24 -0.56
C PHE A 4 7.70 21.80 0.72
N ALA A 5 6.37 21.79 0.82
CA ALA A 5 5.66 22.22 2.02
C ALA A 5 5.91 21.29 3.23
N LEU A 6 5.96 19.97 3.00
CA LEU A 6 6.28 18.97 4.03
C LEU A 6 7.76 19.03 4.42
N GLU A 7 8.66 19.12 3.45
CA GLU A 7 10.11 19.16 3.70
C GLU A 7 10.54 20.42 4.45
N ARG A 8 9.93 21.59 4.16
CA ARG A 8 10.14 22.82 4.95
C ARG A 8 9.71 22.69 6.41
N ARG A 9 8.76 21.79 6.70
CA ARG A 9 8.34 21.45 8.07
C ARG A 9 9.15 20.29 8.67
N GLY A 10 10.22 19.85 8.00
CA GLY A 10 11.07 18.74 8.46
C GLY A 10 10.51 17.34 8.18
N MET A 11 9.38 17.23 7.48
CA MET A 11 8.78 15.95 7.14
C MET A 11 9.32 15.44 5.80
N LYS A 12 10.02 14.31 5.82
CA LYS A 12 10.55 13.63 4.62
C LYS A 12 9.99 12.22 4.51
N VAL A 13 9.63 11.81 3.30
CA VAL A 13 9.19 10.45 3.01
C VAL A 13 10.41 9.57 2.80
N SER A 14 10.51 8.48 3.55
CA SER A 14 11.64 7.54 3.44
C SER A 14 11.36 6.49 2.37
N ARG A 15 12.17 6.47 1.32
CA ARG A 15 12.04 5.55 0.18
C ARG A 15 12.10 4.09 0.59
N SER A 16 13.05 3.73 1.44
CA SER A 16 13.23 2.36 1.96
C SER A 16 12.12 1.89 2.90
N LYS A 17 11.31 2.81 3.43
CA LYS A 17 10.20 2.50 4.34
C LYS A 17 8.83 2.63 3.68
N THR A 18 8.81 3.08 2.42
CA THR A 18 7.57 3.32 1.69
C THR A 18 7.39 2.20 0.68
N GLU A 19 6.27 1.51 0.78
CA GLU A 19 5.80 0.51 -0.17
C GLU A 19 4.44 1.00 -0.69
N TYR A 20 4.09 0.68 -1.92
CA TYR A 20 2.80 1.09 -2.50
C TYR A 20 2.06 -0.09 -3.11
N MET A 21 0.76 0.05 -3.25
CA MET A 21 -0.14 -1.00 -3.67
C MET A 21 -1.21 -0.43 -4.60
N CYS A 22 -1.54 -1.14 -5.68
CA CYS A 22 -2.46 -0.66 -6.71
C CYS A 22 -3.73 -1.50 -6.74
N VAL A 23 -4.77 -1.02 -6.06
CA VAL A 23 -6.08 -1.66 -6.10
C VAL A 23 -6.77 -1.25 -7.41
N ASN A 24 -7.10 -2.21 -8.28
CA ASN A 24 -7.66 -2.03 -9.63
C ASN A 24 -6.64 -1.63 -10.72
N GLU A 25 -5.74 -2.56 -11.07
CA GLU A 25 -4.87 -2.39 -12.23
C GLU A 25 -5.68 -2.46 -13.53
N ARG A 26 -6.12 -1.30 -14.06
CA ARG A 26 -6.43 -1.21 -15.49
C ARG A 26 -5.10 -1.25 -16.23
N GLU A 27 -4.97 -2.22 -17.13
CA GLU A 27 -3.81 -2.53 -17.98
C GLU A 27 -2.94 -1.28 -18.25
N GLY A 28 -1.76 -1.22 -17.61
CA GLY A 28 -0.85 -0.06 -17.68
C GLY A 28 -0.51 0.63 -16.35
N SER A 29 -0.46 -0.09 -15.22
CA SER A 29 -0.03 0.52 -13.94
C SER A 29 1.40 1.04 -14.05
N GLY A 30 1.57 2.35 -14.19
CA GLY A 30 2.90 2.98 -14.19
C GLY A 30 3.63 2.72 -12.87
N THR A 31 4.95 2.60 -12.93
CA THR A 31 5.79 2.48 -11.75
C THR A 31 5.77 3.78 -10.95
N VAL A 32 5.46 3.68 -9.66
CA VAL A 32 5.43 4.86 -8.79
C VAL A 32 6.86 5.22 -8.41
N ARG A 33 7.29 6.41 -8.82
CA ARG A 33 8.63 6.93 -8.50
C ARG A 33 8.55 8.02 -7.44
N LEU A 34 9.24 7.82 -6.32
CA LEU A 34 9.46 8.83 -5.29
C LEU A 34 10.87 9.39 -5.45
N GLN A 35 10.96 10.72 -5.67
CA GLN A 35 12.23 11.42 -5.87
C GLN A 35 13.12 10.82 -6.98
N GLY A 36 12.52 10.19 -8.00
CA GLY A 36 13.24 9.56 -9.10
C GLY A 36 13.60 8.09 -8.86
N GLU A 37 13.45 7.57 -7.64
CA GLU A 37 13.60 6.13 -7.35
C GLU A 37 12.25 5.43 -7.40
N GLU A 38 12.26 4.22 -7.94
CA GLU A 38 11.07 3.36 -7.97
C GLU A 38 10.76 2.86 -6.57
N VAL A 39 9.51 3.03 -6.15
CA VAL A 39 9.02 2.52 -4.88
C VAL A 39 8.68 1.05 -5.07
N LYS A 40 8.86 0.23 -4.03
CA LYS A 40 8.48 -1.17 -4.11
C LYS A 40 6.94 -1.31 -4.18
N LYS A 41 6.47 -2.01 -5.20
CA LYS A 41 5.06 -2.39 -5.36
C LYS A 41 4.78 -3.68 -4.59
N VAL A 42 3.72 -3.67 -3.79
CA VAL A 42 3.26 -4.83 -3.02
C VAL A 42 1.82 -5.17 -3.38
N GLN A 43 1.46 -6.45 -3.28
CA GLN A 43 0.10 -6.93 -3.55
C GLN A 43 -0.75 -7.07 -2.28
N GLU A 44 -0.12 -6.98 -1.12
CA GLU A 44 -0.74 -7.09 0.20
C GLU A 44 -0.10 -6.06 1.13
N PHE A 45 -0.92 -5.34 1.90
CA PHE A 45 -0.46 -4.37 2.88
C PHE A 45 -1.27 -4.48 4.17
N LYS A 46 -0.59 -4.47 5.32
CA LYS A 46 -1.25 -4.45 6.62
C LYS A 46 -1.59 -3.02 7.01
N TYR A 47 -2.86 -2.70 7.06
CA TYR A 47 -3.37 -1.39 7.46
C TYR A 47 -4.23 -1.51 8.73
N LEU A 48 -3.80 -0.86 9.81
CA LEU A 48 -4.55 -0.78 11.08
C LEU A 48 -5.02 -2.15 11.65
N GLY A 49 -4.26 -3.21 11.40
CA GLY A 49 -4.58 -4.56 11.86
C GLY A 49 -5.31 -5.43 10.83
N SER A 50 -5.87 -4.82 9.78
CA SER A 50 -6.43 -5.52 8.62
C SER A 50 -5.39 -5.70 7.52
N THR A 51 -5.57 -6.71 6.68
CA THR A 51 -4.64 -7.05 5.59
C THR A 51 -5.36 -6.79 4.27
N VAL A 52 -5.07 -5.64 3.68
CA VAL A 52 -5.68 -5.21 2.42
C VAL A 52 -4.94 -5.86 1.26
N GLN A 53 -5.67 -6.45 0.31
CA GLN A 53 -5.12 -7.07 -0.90
C GLN A 53 -5.52 -6.32 -2.18
N SER A 54 -4.65 -6.40 -3.19
CA SER A 54 -4.68 -5.54 -4.39
C SER A 54 -5.65 -6.07 -5.43
N ASN A 55 -5.91 -7.38 -5.33
CA ASN A 55 -6.97 -8.08 -6.03
C ASN A 55 -8.31 -7.67 -5.40
N GLU A 56 -9.40 -7.64 -6.17
CA GLU A 56 -10.80 -7.46 -5.74
C GLU A 56 -11.30 -8.52 -4.73
N GLU A 57 -10.39 -9.20 -4.05
CA GLU A 57 -10.62 -10.31 -3.14
C GLU A 57 -10.55 -9.85 -1.68
N CYS A 58 -11.47 -8.96 -1.30
CA CYS A 58 -11.85 -8.78 0.11
C CYS A 58 -12.30 -10.13 0.75
N GLY A 59 -12.61 -11.14 -0.06
CA GLY A 59 -12.99 -12.49 0.36
C GLY A 59 -11.93 -13.27 1.17
N LYS A 60 -10.63 -12.98 1.02
CA LYS A 60 -9.58 -13.68 1.78
C LYS A 60 -9.50 -13.21 3.24
N GLU A 61 -9.73 -11.92 3.49
CA GLU A 61 -9.78 -11.39 4.85
C GLU A 61 -11.05 -11.90 5.59
N VAL A 62 -12.17 -12.00 4.87
CA VAL A 62 -13.43 -12.59 5.38
C VAL A 62 -13.23 -14.07 5.74
N LYS A 63 -12.59 -14.87 4.89
CA LYS A 63 -12.31 -16.29 5.18
C LYS A 63 -11.43 -16.47 6.42
N LYS A 64 -10.37 -15.66 6.58
CA LYS A 64 -9.53 -15.67 7.79
C LYS A 64 -10.33 -15.32 9.05
N ARG A 65 -11.24 -14.34 8.99
CA ARG A 65 -12.04 -13.91 10.15
C ARG A 65 -13.13 -14.91 10.52
N VAL A 66 -13.77 -15.55 9.53
CA VAL A 66 -14.75 -16.63 9.77
C VAL A 66 -14.08 -17.84 10.42
N GLN A 67 -12.88 -18.22 9.96
CA GLN A 67 -12.17 -19.38 10.49
C GLN A 67 -11.58 -19.15 11.90
N ALA A 68 -11.31 -17.90 12.27
CA ALA A 68 -10.85 -17.56 13.63
C ALA A 68 -11.97 -17.56 14.68
N GLY A 69 -13.24 -17.70 14.29
CA GLY A 69 -14.41 -17.68 15.17
C GLY A 69 -14.95 -19.05 15.59
N GLN A 70 -14.31 -20.16 15.18
CA GLN A 70 -14.65 -21.51 15.64
C GLN A 70 -13.55 -22.02 16.57
N TRP A 71 -13.77 -21.86 17.89
CA TRP A 71 -13.11 -22.62 18.96
C TRP A 71 -14.20 -23.27 19.80
#